data_AF-A0A1A3B5X7-F1
#
_entry.id   AF-A0A1A3B5X7-F1
#
_cell.length_a   1.000
_cell.length_b   1.000
_cell.length_c   1.000
_cell.angle_alpha   90.00
_cell.angle_beta   90.00
_cell.angle_gamma   90.00
#
_symmetry.space_group_name_H-M   'P 1'
#
loop_
_entity.id
_entity.type
_entity.pdbx_description
1 polymer ?
#
loop_
_entity_poly.entity_id
_entity_poly.type
_entity_poly.pdbx_seq_one_letter_code
_entity_poly.pdbx_strand_id
1 'polypeptide(L)'
;MKHLTAATVTVALSLALVACGSSNKSSPSTSTSTSTSTSTSTSKTSATSATPSAQGGPTIADYIRDAHITETPVHHGDPGPNVDLPVPAGWQINQNAGTSYGGIVLAQPSNPSDPPTISALYSKLTGDVDTAKIIQYAPNELLGLPGYQGTGNGVASTLGGFQAWQLKGSYQRDGKTRAVAQKTVVIPSQGAVFVLQLNADALQADEAPLMDAANIIDDQTTITP
;
A
#
# COMPACT_ATOMS: atom_id res chain seq x y z
N MET A 1 22.44 63.57 -5.26
CA MET A 1 21.45 64.14 -4.31
C MET A 1 20.56 62.96 -3.87
N LYS A 2 20.86 62.27 -2.75
CA LYS A 2 20.19 62.36 -1.43
C LYS A 2 18.65 62.40 -1.58
N HIS A 3 17.82 61.49 -1.05
CA HIS A 3 17.69 61.10 0.37
C HIS A 3 17.07 59.69 0.58
N LEU A 4 17.39 59.10 1.75
CA LEU A 4 16.83 57.92 2.44
C LEU A 4 15.36 58.09 2.88
N THR A 5 14.62 56.98 3.02
CA THR A 5 13.97 56.58 4.30
C THR A 5 13.69 55.06 4.35
N ALA A 6 14.08 54.40 5.44
CA ALA A 6 13.79 53.01 5.78
C ALA A 6 12.74 52.93 6.90
N ALA A 7 11.92 51.88 6.94
CA ALA A 7 11.11 51.52 8.11
C ALA A 7 11.00 49.99 8.23
N THR A 8 11.58 49.46 9.31
CA THR A 8 11.54 48.07 9.77
C THR A 8 10.49 47.92 10.87
N VAL A 9 9.72 46.83 10.87
CA VAL A 9 8.89 46.41 12.01
C VAL A 9 9.19 44.94 12.32
N THR A 10 9.78 44.70 13.49
CA THR A 10 10.01 43.41 14.12
C THR A 10 9.01 43.21 15.26
N VAL A 11 8.37 42.05 15.33
CA VAL A 11 7.60 41.62 16.52
C VAL A 11 8.17 40.30 17.02
N ALA A 12 8.74 40.35 18.22
CA ALA A 12 9.18 39.20 19.00
C ALA A 12 8.15 38.94 20.10
N LEU A 13 7.69 37.70 20.26
CA LEU A 13 6.92 37.26 21.41
C LEU A 13 7.61 36.05 22.07
N SER A 14 8.11 36.27 23.27
CA SER A 14 8.54 35.22 24.20
C SER A 14 8.26 35.68 25.62
N LEU A 15 7.38 34.98 26.33
CA LEU A 15 7.30 35.02 27.79
C LEU A 15 6.99 33.62 28.33
N ALA A 16 7.99 33.05 29.02
CA ALA A 16 7.80 32.04 30.05
C ALA A 16 7.39 32.73 31.36
N LEU A 17 6.76 32.01 32.30
CA LEU A 17 6.99 32.13 33.75
C LEU A 17 6.28 31.03 34.56
N VAL A 18 7.07 30.44 35.45
CA VAL A 18 6.79 29.46 36.51
C VAL A 18 6.33 30.18 37.78
N ALA A 19 5.57 29.50 38.68
CA ALA A 19 5.72 29.48 40.16
C ALA A 19 4.38 29.06 40.83
N CYS A 20 4.34 27.98 41.62
CA CYS A 20 4.53 27.91 43.08
C CYS A 20 3.36 28.60 43.84
N GLY A 21 2.64 28.04 44.80
CA GLY A 21 2.82 26.92 45.72
C GLY A 21 2.19 27.31 47.08
N SER A 22 1.79 26.33 47.89
CA SER A 22 1.53 26.39 49.36
C SER A 22 0.08 26.39 49.87
N SER A 23 -0.23 25.25 50.51
CA SER A 23 -0.69 25.12 51.91
C SER A 23 -2.08 25.63 52.33
N ASN A 24 -2.96 24.69 52.69
CA ASN A 24 -3.79 24.87 53.89
C ASN A 24 -3.95 23.54 54.66
N LYS A 25 -3.31 23.47 55.83
CA LYS A 25 -3.61 22.47 56.87
C LYS A 25 -4.96 22.82 57.50
N SER A 26 -5.81 21.82 57.74
CA SER A 26 -6.62 21.70 58.96
C SER A 26 -7.16 20.28 59.08
N SER A 27 -6.81 19.62 60.18
CA SER A 27 -7.43 18.45 60.82
C SER A 27 -7.68 18.92 62.27
N PRO A 28 -8.69 18.45 63.05
CA PRO A 28 -9.25 17.10 63.03
C PRO A 28 -10.78 17.01 63.25
N SER A 29 -11.35 15.82 63.06
CA SER A 29 -12.08 15.08 64.11
C SER A 29 -12.78 13.82 63.57
N THR A 30 -12.59 12.77 64.34
CA THR A 30 -13.12 11.41 64.30
C THR A 30 -14.62 11.34 64.05
N SER A 31 -15.08 10.39 63.22
CA SER A 31 -16.12 9.41 63.61
C SER A 31 -16.27 8.33 62.54
N THR A 32 -15.94 7.12 62.97
CA THR A 32 -16.12 5.84 62.31
C THR A 32 -17.60 5.58 62.04
N SER A 33 -17.96 5.20 60.81
CA SER A 33 -19.19 4.44 60.54
C SER A 33 -18.97 3.55 59.32
N THR A 34 -18.83 2.27 59.64
CA THR A 34 -18.68 1.12 58.77
C THR A 34 -19.87 1.01 57.81
N SER A 35 -19.62 1.11 56.50
CA SER A 35 -20.60 0.77 55.46
C SER A 35 -20.16 -0.50 54.74
N THR A 36 -20.88 -1.59 55.05
CA THR A 36 -20.78 -2.90 54.39
C THR A 36 -21.20 -2.77 52.93
N SER A 37 -20.23 -2.88 52.02
CA SER A 37 -20.49 -2.93 50.58
C SER A 37 -20.91 -4.34 50.19
N THR A 38 -22.16 -4.50 49.74
CA THR A 38 -22.58 -5.69 48.98
C THR A 38 -22.86 -5.24 47.55
N SER A 39 -21.95 -5.53 46.64
CA SER A 39 -22.14 -5.30 45.21
C SER A 39 -21.91 -6.60 44.47
N THR A 40 -23.03 -7.12 43.96
CA THR A 40 -23.18 -8.27 43.09
C THR A 40 -22.32 -8.13 41.82
N SER A 41 -21.32 -8.99 41.68
CA SER A 41 -20.55 -9.15 40.44
C SER A 41 -21.41 -9.85 39.40
N THR A 42 -21.83 -9.10 38.37
CA THR A 42 -22.31 -9.69 37.11
C THR A 42 -21.18 -9.58 36.09
N SER A 43 -20.44 -10.68 35.94
CA SER A 43 -19.43 -10.85 34.91
C SER A 43 -20.10 -10.86 33.54
N LYS A 44 -20.07 -9.73 32.84
CA LYS A 44 -20.40 -9.66 31.42
C LYS A 44 -19.10 -9.89 30.65
N THR A 45 -18.94 -11.10 30.12
CA THR A 45 -17.85 -11.44 29.20
C THR A 45 -18.03 -10.59 27.95
N SER A 46 -17.26 -9.51 27.86
CA SER A 46 -17.10 -8.75 26.64
C SER A 46 -16.37 -9.64 25.64
N ALA A 47 -17.11 -10.25 24.71
CA ALA A 47 -16.52 -10.76 23.48
C ALA A 47 -15.99 -9.55 22.72
N THR A 48 -14.70 -9.26 22.89
CA THR A 48 -13.99 -8.35 22.02
C THR A 48 -13.94 -9.01 20.65
N SER A 49 -14.80 -8.56 19.74
CA SER A 49 -14.70 -8.89 18.32
C SER A 49 -13.29 -8.53 17.87
N ALA A 50 -12.46 -9.55 17.63
CA ALA A 50 -11.17 -9.34 17.00
C ALA A 50 -11.43 -8.76 15.62
N THR A 51 -11.04 -7.50 15.40
CA THR A 51 -10.83 -6.98 14.06
C THR A 51 -9.90 -7.98 13.35
N PRO A 52 -10.23 -8.49 12.15
CA PRO A 52 -9.33 -9.37 11.43
C PRO A 52 -7.98 -8.66 11.29
N SER A 53 -6.94 -9.20 11.93
CA SER A 53 -5.57 -8.75 11.70
C SER A 53 -5.29 -8.94 10.21
N ALA A 54 -4.84 -7.87 9.55
CA ALA A 54 -4.29 -7.95 8.20
C ALA A 54 -3.32 -9.14 8.15
N GLN A 55 -3.54 -10.08 7.23
CA GLN A 55 -2.68 -11.27 7.10
C GLN A 55 -1.30 -10.95 6.53
N GLY A 56 -1.09 -9.71 6.07
CA GLY A 56 0.17 -9.24 5.49
C GLY A 56 1.29 -9.09 6.52
N GLY A 57 2.45 -9.65 6.20
CA GLY A 57 3.73 -9.33 6.84
C GLY A 57 4.40 -8.09 6.23
N PRO A 58 5.73 -7.93 6.38
CA PRO A 58 6.49 -6.84 5.75
C PRO A 58 6.30 -6.81 4.22
N THR A 59 6.02 -5.63 3.66
CA THR A 59 5.83 -5.44 2.21
C THR A 59 7.17 -5.23 1.48
N ILE A 60 7.14 -5.21 0.14
CA ILE A 60 8.31 -4.81 -0.66
C ILE A 60 8.72 -3.37 -0.31
N ALA A 61 7.75 -2.46 -0.14
CA ALA A 61 8.00 -1.08 0.28
C ALA A 61 8.68 -1.01 1.66
N ASP A 62 8.25 -1.82 2.62
CA ASP A 62 8.92 -1.91 3.94
C ASP A 62 10.36 -2.39 3.80
N TYR A 63 10.60 -3.41 2.97
CA TYR A 63 11.95 -3.90 2.71
C TYR A 63 12.84 -2.84 2.06
N ILE A 64 12.36 -2.14 1.05
CA ILE A 64 13.11 -1.06 0.38
C ILE A 64 13.53 0.00 1.40
N ARG A 65 12.57 0.45 2.23
CA ARG A 65 12.82 1.43 3.30
C ARG A 65 13.84 0.92 4.32
N ASP A 66 13.62 -0.26 4.88
CA ASP A 66 14.37 -0.78 6.02
C ASP A 66 15.78 -1.25 5.63
N ALA A 67 15.98 -1.66 4.37
CA ALA A 67 17.28 -2.02 3.82
C ALA A 67 18.05 -0.84 3.21
N HIS A 68 17.51 0.39 3.32
CA HIS A 68 18.11 1.60 2.74
C HIS A 68 18.37 1.49 1.22
N ILE A 69 17.46 0.83 0.50
CA ILE A 69 17.49 0.70 -0.95
C ILE A 69 16.93 1.99 -1.55
N THR A 70 17.61 2.49 -2.59
CA THR A 70 17.10 3.63 -3.35
C THR A 70 16.16 3.12 -4.44
N GLU A 71 14.89 3.52 -4.34
CA GLU A 71 13.86 3.26 -5.35
C GLU A 71 13.65 4.49 -6.23
N THR A 72 13.66 4.29 -7.54
CA THR A 72 13.37 5.34 -8.53
C THR A 72 12.27 4.84 -9.48
N PRO A 73 11.18 5.59 -9.70
CA PRO A 73 10.18 5.20 -10.68
C PRO A 73 10.78 5.20 -12.09
N VAL A 74 10.41 4.21 -12.89
CA VAL A 74 10.81 4.07 -14.29
C VAL A 74 9.58 4.30 -15.16
N HIS A 75 9.73 5.11 -16.20
CA HIS A 75 8.70 5.41 -17.19
C HIS A 75 9.10 4.86 -18.57
N HIS A 76 8.14 4.86 -19.50
CA HIS A 76 8.40 4.48 -20.89
C HIS A 76 9.50 5.37 -21.50
N GLY A 77 10.54 4.74 -22.03
CA GLY A 77 11.69 5.42 -22.64
C GLY A 77 12.85 5.75 -21.68
N ASP A 78 12.70 5.54 -20.37
CA ASP A 78 13.80 5.68 -19.42
C ASP A 78 14.87 4.58 -19.63
N PRO A 79 16.15 4.84 -19.30
CA PRO A 79 17.20 3.83 -19.42
C PRO A 79 16.96 2.60 -18.53
N GLY A 80 17.13 1.41 -19.11
CA GLY A 80 16.95 0.13 -18.42
C GLY A 80 16.25 -0.88 -19.32
N PRO A 81 15.81 -2.02 -18.76
CA PRO A 81 15.03 -3.00 -19.51
C PRO A 81 13.70 -2.40 -19.96
N ASN A 82 13.42 -2.53 -21.25
CA ASN A 82 12.16 -2.11 -21.84
C ASN A 82 11.10 -3.20 -21.62
N VAL A 83 9.93 -2.82 -21.12
CA VAL A 83 8.80 -3.71 -20.88
C VAL A 83 7.68 -3.32 -21.84
N ASP A 84 7.35 -4.22 -22.76
CA ASP A 84 6.23 -4.03 -23.69
C ASP A 84 5.01 -4.81 -23.18
N LEU A 85 4.00 -4.06 -22.71
CA LEU A 85 2.75 -4.61 -22.18
C LEU A 85 1.66 -4.53 -23.27
N PRO A 86 1.00 -5.64 -23.63
CA PRO A 86 -0.06 -5.61 -24.61
C PRO A 86 -1.29 -4.88 -24.07
N VAL A 87 -2.11 -4.34 -24.98
CA VAL A 87 -3.47 -3.87 -24.68
C VAL A 87 -4.46 -4.90 -25.21
N PRO A 88 -5.06 -5.74 -24.34
CA PRO A 88 -6.01 -6.77 -24.77
C PRO A 88 -7.25 -6.19 -25.48
N ALA A 89 -7.90 -7.01 -26.29
CA ALA A 89 -9.16 -6.62 -26.93
C ALA A 89 -10.23 -6.25 -25.88
N GLY A 90 -10.94 -5.14 -26.11
CA GLY A 90 -11.92 -4.61 -25.15
C GLY A 90 -11.30 -3.74 -24.04
N TRP A 91 -9.97 -3.63 -23.99
CA TRP A 91 -9.25 -2.74 -23.08
C TRP A 91 -8.68 -1.53 -23.83
N GLN A 92 -8.39 -0.47 -23.08
CA GLN A 92 -7.75 0.73 -23.60
C GLN A 92 -6.71 1.24 -22.59
N ILE A 93 -5.74 2.01 -23.09
CA ILE A 93 -4.77 2.69 -22.22
C ILE A 93 -5.50 3.62 -21.25
N ASN A 94 -5.25 3.43 -19.97
CA ASN A 94 -5.74 4.30 -18.92
C ASN A 94 -4.77 5.47 -18.73
N GLN A 95 -5.08 6.61 -19.36
CA GLN A 95 -4.28 7.83 -19.23
C GLN A 95 -4.22 8.39 -17.81
N ASN A 96 -5.15 7.97 -16.94
CA ASN A 96 -5.26 8.42 -15.55
C ASN A 96 -4.82 7.33 -14.56
N ALA A 97 -4.04 6.34 -14.97
CA ALA A 97 -3.59 5.26 -14.09
C ALA A 97 -2.80 5.75 -12.87
N GLY A 98 -2.11 6.90 -12.98
CA GLY A 98 -1.36 7.51 -11.87
C GLY A 98 -0.15 6.69 -11.41
N THR A 99 0.29 5.72 -12.21
CA THR A 99 1.43 4.83 -11.92
C THR A 99 2.64 5.20 -12.80
N SER A 100 3.83 4.73 -12.40
CA SER A 100 5.07 5.04 -13.13
C SER A 100 5.11 4.45 -14.55
N TYR A 101 4.39 3.35 -14.82
CA TYR A 101 4.44 2.66 -16.11
C TYR A 101 3.08 2.55 -16.83
N GLY A 102 2.10 3.33 -16.37
CA GLY A 102 0.76 3.38 -16.96
C GLY A 102 -0.13 2.21 -16.57
N GLY A 103 -1.22 2.02 -17.31
CA GLY A 103 -2.17 0.94 -17.07
C GLY A 103 -3.22 0.86 -18.16
N ILE A 104 -4.11 -0.12 -18.05
CA ILE A 104 -5.25 -0.33 -18.94
C ILE A 104 -6.55 -0.37 -18.14
N VAL A 105 -7.64 0.00 -18.79
CA VAL A 105 -9.00 0.01 -18.25
C VAL A 105 -9.95 -0.68 -19.22
N LEU A 106 -10.91 -1.45 -18.70
CA LEU A 106 -11.91 -2.11 -19.53
C LEU A 106 -12.83 -1.05 -20.16
N ALA A 107 -12.99 -1.11 -21.48
CA ALA A 107 -13.71 -0.07 -22.22
C ALA A 107 -15.23 -0.12 -21.97
N GLN A 108 -15.79 -1.29 -21.67
CA GLN A 108 -17.22 -1.52 -21.45
C GLN A 108 -17.41 -2.32 -20.15
N PRO A 109 -17.23 -1.68 -18.98
CA PRO A 109 -17.40 -2.33 -17.67
C PRO A 109 -18.89 -2.54 -17.33
N SER A 110 -19.17 -3.47 -16.42
CA SER A 110 -20.52 -3.61 -15.85
C SER A 110 -20.96 -2.36 -15.09
N ASN A 111 -20.00 -1.63 -14.50
CA ASN A 111 -20.22 -0.33 -13.85
C ASN A 111 -19.24 0.74 -14.36
N PRO A 112 -19.69 1.70 -15.18
CA PRO A 112 -18.83 2.76 -15.74
C PRO A 112 -18.15 3.65 -14.70
N SER A 113 -18.69 3.78 -13.50
CA SER A 113 -18.07 4.57 -12.42
C SER A 113 -17.01 3.81 -11.62
N ASP A 114 -16.83 2.52 -11.89
CA ASP A 114 -15.90 1.64 -11.19
C ASP A 114 -15.40 0.53 -12.14
N PRO A 115 -14.69 0.92 -13.21
CA PRO A 115 -14.25 -0.03 -14.23
C PRO A 115 -13.11 -0.93 -13.72
N PRO A 116 -12.99 -2.16 -14.24
CA PRO A 116 -11.79 -2.98 -14.09
C PRO A 116 -10.55 -2.27 -14.59
N THR A 117 -9.46 -2.42 -13.84
CA THR A 117 -8.15 -1.83 -14.19
C THR A 117 -7.04 -2.83 -14.00
N ILE A 118 -6.00 -2.71 -14.84
CA ILE A 118 -4.69 -3.34 -14.62
C ILE A 118 -3.66 -2.21 -14.72
N SER A 119 -3.00 -1.92 -13.60
CA SER A 119 -2.01 -0.85 -13.49
C SER A 119 -0.61 -1.42 -13.36
N ALA A 120 0.36 -0.79 -14.01
CA ALA A 120 1.76 -1.17 -14.00
C ALA A 120 2.59 -0.14 -13.24
N LEU A 121 3.28 -0.59 -12.18
CA LEU A 121 4.32 0.15 -11.48
C LEU A 121 5.66 -0.46 -11.84
N TYR A 122 6.58 0.35 -12.33
CA TYR A 122 7.93 -0.07 -12.64
C TYR A 122 8.93 0.78 -11.86
N SER A 123 9.81 0.10 -11.13
CA SER A 123 10.76 0.71 -10.21
C SER A 123 12.18 0.18 -10.47
N LYS A 124 13.16 1.07 -10.45
CA LYS A 124 14.57 0.74 -10.41
C LYS A 124 15.05 0.79 -8.96
N LEU A 125 15.57 -0.33 -8.48
CA LEU A 125 16.13 -0.48 -7.14
C LEU A 125 17.66 -0.52 -7.24
N THR A 126 18.32 0.33 -6.45
CA THR A 126 19.79 0.39 -6.36
C THR A 126 20.24 0.35 -4.90
N GLY A 127 21.42 -0.22 -4.67
CA GLY A 127 21.93 -0.58 -3.35
C GLY A 127 22.14 -2.08 -3.22
N ASP A 128 22.14 -2.59 -1.99
CA ASP A 128 22.28 -4.02 -1.70
C ASP A 128 20.93 -4.74 -1.79
N VAL A 129 20.42 -4.86 -3.01
CA VAL A 129 19.09 -5.44 -3.27
C VAL A 129 19.18 -6.97 -3.33
N ASP A 130 18.48 -7.62 -2.41
CA ASP A 130 18.24 -9.06 -2.40
C ASP A 130 16.94 -9.38 -3.15
N THR A 131 17.09 -9.93 -4.36
CA THR A 131 15.97 -10.32 -5.23
C THR A 131 15.05 -11.36 -4.59
N ALA A 132 15.56 -12.22 -3.71
CA ALA A 132 14.75 -13.23 -3.04
C ALA A 132 13.78 -12.58 -2.03
N LYS A 133 14.18 -11.49 -1.37
CA LYS A 133 13.29 -10.73 -0.48
C LYS A 133 12.16 -10.03 -1.22
N ILE A 134 12.41 -9.56 -2.45
CA ILE A 134 11.34 -9.00 -3.30
C ILE A 134 10.26 -10.05 -3.56
N ILE A 135 10.64 -11.27 -3.96
CA ILE A 135 9.69 -12.39 -4.17
C ILE A 135 9.03 -12.80 -2.85
N GLN A 136 9.79 -12.89 -1.75
CA GLN A 136 9.28 -13.26 -0.43
C GLN A 136 8.19 -12.32 0.07
N TYR A 137 8.33 -11.02 -0.17
CA TYR A 137 7.42 -10.00 0.33
C TYR A 137 6.35 -9.56 -0.67
N ALA A 138 6.45 -10.00 -1.94
CA ALA A 138 5.47 -9.74 -2.99
C ALA A 138 3.99 -10.00 -2.59
N PRO A 139 3.62 -11.06 -1.84
CA PRO A 139 2.21 -11.28 -1.52
C PRO A 139 1.66 -10.37 -0.42
N ASN A 140 2.53 -9.74 0.38
CA ASN A 140 2.11 -9.14 1.64
C ASN A 140 1.25 -7.88 1.49
N GLU A 141 1.35 -7.18 0.36
CA GLU A 141 0.47 -6.04 0.04
C GLU A 141 -0.98 -6.51 -0.11
N LEU A 142 -1.23 -7.58 -0.87
CA LEU A 142 -2.58 -8.12 -1.04
C LEU A 142 -3.08 -8.83 0.21
N LEU A 143 -2.22 -9.63 0.88
CA LEU A 143 -2.57 -10.29 2.14
C LEU A 143 -2.93 -9.29 3.25
N GLY A 144 -2.42 -8.05 3.15
CA GLY A 144 -2.73 -6.97 4.05
C GLY A 144 -4.10 -6.30 3.80
N LEU A 145 -4.77 -6.59 2.68
CA LEU A 145 -6.02 -5.92 2.32
C LEU A 145 -7.18 -6.30 3.26
N PRO A 146 -8.11 -5.37 3.56
CA PRO A 146 -9.25 -5.64 4.41
C PRO A 146 -10.12 -6.77 3.87
N GLY A 147 -10.33 -7.81 4.69
CA GLY A 147 -11.15 -8.96 4.31
C GLY A 147 -10.59 -9.74 3.12
N TYR A 148 -9.28 -9.74 2.92
CA TYR A 148 -8.64 -10.52 1.87
C TYR A 148 -9.03 -12.00 1.96
N GLN A 149 -9.44 -12.58 0.84
CA GLN A 149 -9.71 -14.01 0.69
C GLN A 149 -9.04 -14.54 -0.56
N GLY A 150 -8.16 -15.52 -0.39
CA GLY A 150 -7.45 -16.21 -1.46
C GLY A 150 -6.82 -17.50 -0.92
N THR A 151 -6.29 -18.33 -1.80
CA THR A 151 -5.63 -19.58 -1.39
C THR A 151 -4.13 -19.38 -1.29
N GLY A 152 -3.56 -19.62 -0.10
CA GLY A 152 -2.12 -19.53 0.15
C GLY A 152 -1.56 -18.12 -0.02
N ASN A 153 -0.25 -18.05 -0.24
CA ASN A 153 0.51 -16.80 -0.35
C ASN A 153 0.96 -16.52 -1.79
N GLY A 154 0.28 -17.11 -2.77
CA GLY A 154 0.60 -16.97 -4.19
C GLY A 154 1.43 -18.12 -4.72
N VAL A 155 1.87 -17.97 -5.97
CA VAL A 155 2.61 -18.98 -6.71
C VAL A 155 3.79 -18.34 -7.45
N ALA A 156 4.88 -19.09 -7.57
CA ALA A 156 5.96 -18.73 -8.48
C ALA A 156 5.46 -18.73 -9.93
N SER A 157 5.92 -17.76 -10.72
CA SER A 157 5.53 -17.58 -12.12
C SER A 157 6.70 -16.96 -12.89
N THR A 158 6.46 -16.61 -14.14
CA THR A 158 7.38 -15.85 -14.99
C THR A 158 6.63 -14.79 -15.79
N LEU A 159 7.34 -13.77 -16.25
CA LEU A 159 6.86 -12.81 -17.24
C LEU A 159 8.02 -12.36 -18.11
N GLY A 160 7.88 -12.40 -19.44
CA GLY A 160 8.95 -11.98 -20.36
C GLY A 160 10.28 -12.71 -20.15
N GLY A 161 10.26 -13.94 -19.61
CA GLY A 161 11.46 -14.72 -19.29
C GLY A 161 12.09 -14.45 -17.91
N PHE A 162 11.53 -13.52 -17.13
CA PHE A 162 12.03 -13.17 -15.79
C PHE A 162 11.22 -13.84 -14.69
N GLN A 163 11.86 -14.04 -13.53
CA GLN A 163 11.20 -14.59 -12.35
C GLN A 163 10.10 -13.66 -11.86
N ALA A 164 8.94 -14.24 -11.55
CA ALA A 164 7.82 -13.52 -11.00
C ALA A 164 7.16 -14.26 -9.83
N TRP A 165 6.40 -13.52 -9.03
CA TRP A 165 5.49 -14.04 -8.03
C TRP A 165 4.11 -13.48 -8.28
N GLN A 166 3.08 -14.34 -8.23
CA GLN A 166 1.71 -13.94 -8.51
C GLN A 166 0.77 -14.37 -7.39
N LEU A 167 -0.06 -13.44 -6.94
CA LEU A 167 -1.12 -13.68 -5.97
C LEU A 167 -2.44 -13.14 -6.53
N LYS A 168 -3.52 -13.89 -6.33
CA LYS A 168 -4.87 -13.47 -6.66
C LYS A 168 -5.82 -13.84 -5.52
N GLY A 169 -6.88 -13.06 -5.40
CA GLY A 169 -7.93 -13.29 -4.43
C GLY A 169 -9.04 -12.26 -4.58
N SER A 170 -9.73 -12.04 -3.48
CA SER A 170 -10.72 -10.98 -3.33
C SER A 170 -10.45 -10.20 -2.06
N TYR A 171 -11.01 -8.99 -1.95
CA TYR A 171 -10.96 -8.18 -0.74
C TYR A 171 -12.17 -7.27 -0.67
N GLN A 172 -12.33 -6.59 0.47
CA GLN A 172 -13.44 -5.67 0.72
C GLN A 172 -12.98 -4.22 0.58
N ARG A 173 -13.71 -3.44 -0.22
CA ARG A 173 -13.57 -1.97 -0.32
C ARG A 173 -14.97 -1.35 -0.39
N ASP A 174 -15.25 -0.38 0.48
CA ASP A 174 -16.52 0.35 0.51
C ASP A 174 -17.78 -0.55 0.54
N GLY A 175 -17.70 -1.65 1.31
CA GLY A 175 -18.78 -2.63 1.43
C GLY A 175 -18.98 -3.55 0.22
N LYS A 176 -18.13 -3.45 -0.81
CA LYS A 176 -18.17 -4.29 -2.01
C LYS A 176 -17.00 -5.27 -2.02
N THR A 177 -17.29 -6.50 -2.44
CA THR A 177 -16.26 -7.50 -2.75
C THR A 177 -15.66 -7.21 -4.12
N ARG A 178 -14.34 -7.22 -4.17
CA ARG A 178 -13.55 -6.93 -5.38
C ARG A 178 -12.61 -8.08 -5.66
N ALA A 179 -12.47 -8.42 -6.93
CA ALA A 179 -11.41 -9.29 -7.39
C ALA A 179 -10.10 -8.49 -7.45
N VAL A 180 -9.02 -9.09 -6.97
CA VAL A 180 -7.68 -8.47 -6.97
C VAL A 180 -6.62 -9.49 -7.36
N ALA A 181 -5.65 -9.04 -8.13
CA ALA A 181 -4.43 -9.81 -8.39
C ALA A 181 -3.23 -8.89 -8.47
N GLN A 182 -2.06 -9.45 -8.14
CA GLN A 182 -0.78 -8.79 -8.22
C GLN A 182 0.23 -9.77 -8.80
N LYS A 183 0.98 -9.34 -9.81
CA LYS A 183 2.17 -10.02 -10.29
C LYS A 183 3.37 -9.11 -10.09
N THR A 184 4.36 -9.59 -9.34
CA THR A 184 5.64 -8.92 -9.13
C THR A 184 6.72 -9.65 -9.94
N VAL A 185 7.42 -8.94 -10.82
CA VAL A 185 8.50 -9.47 -11.68
C VAL A 185 9.81 -8.83 -11.27
N VAL A 186 10.87 -9.64 -11.18
CA VAL A 186 12.22 -9.19 -10.81
C VAL A 186 13.15 -9.30 -12.00
N ILE A 187 13.74 -8.17 -12.38
CA ILE A 187 14.50 -8.00 -13.62
C ILE A 187 15.89 -7.42 -13.27
N PRO A 188 16.89 -8.28 -12.98
CA PRO A 188 18.26 -7.82 -12.78
C PRO A 188 18.84 -7.29 -14.10
N SER A 189 19.31 -6.03 -14.11
CA SER A 189 19.96 -5.44 -15.29
C SER A 189 20.85 -4.27 -14.89
N GLN A 190 21.98 -4.09 -15.59
CA GLN A 190 22.86 -2.93 -15.46
C GLN A 190 23.31 -2.60 -14.01
N GLY A 191 23.56 -3.62 -13.19
CA GLY A 191 23.98 -3.44 -11.79
C GLY A 191 22.88 -2.92 -10.85
N ALA A 192 21.62 -2.94 -11.30
CA ALA A 192 20.44 -2.62 -10.53
C ALA A 192 19.43 -3.80 -10.59
N VAL A 193 18.41 -3.73 -9.74
CA VAL A 193 17.26 -4.64 -9.82
C VAL A 193 16.05 -3.83 -10.20
N PHE A 194 15.44 -4.14 -11.34
CA PHE A 194 14.19 -3.53 -11.75
C PHE A 194 13.03 -4.42 -11.29
N VAL A 195 11.98 -3.81 -10.76
CA VAL A 195 10.80 -4.51 -10.24
C VAL A 195 9.56 -3.97 -10.94
N LEU A 196 8.85 -4.85 -11.65
CA LEU A 196 7.57 -4.55 -12.27
C LEU A 196 6.45 -5.16 -11.43
N GLN A 197 5.49 -4.35 -10.99
CA GLN A 197 4.27 -4.80 -10.35
C GLN A 197 3.08 -4.52 -11.27
N LEU A 198 2.35 -5.57 -11.61
CA LEU A 198 1.07 -5.49 -12.32
C LEU A 198 -0.05 -5.74 -11.33
N ASN A 199 -0.88 -4.74 -11.10
CA ASN A 199 -1.96 -4.74 -10.12
C ASN A 199 -3.31 -4.69 -10.83
N ALA A 200 -4.09 -5.75 -10.68
CA ALA A 200 -5.40 -5.91 -11.28
C ALA A 200 -6.48 -5.74 -10.20
N ASP A 201 -7.50 -4.91 -10.47
CA ASP A 201 -8.62 -4.65 -9.56
C ASP A 201 -9.92 -4.53 -10.34
N ALA A 202 -10.96 -5.22 -9.89
CA ALA A 202 -12.30 -5.15 -10.48
C ALA A 202 -13.38 -5.44 -9.45
N LEU A 203 -14.62 -5.02 -9.74
CA LEU A 203 -15.80 -5.59 -9.11
C LEU A 203 -15.93 -7.08 -9.47
N GLN A 204 -16.54 -7.88 -8.59
CA GLN A 204 -16.72 -9.32 -8.84
C GLN A 204 -17.46 -9.61 -10.16
N ALA A 205 -18.40 -8.74 -10.56
CA ALA A 205 -19.15 -8.88 -11.81
C ALA A 205 -18.26 -8.83 -13.06
N ASP A 206 -17.09 -8.19 -12.96
CA ASP A 206 -16.13 -8.01 -14.04
C ASP A 206 -14.84 -8.81 -13.81
N GLU A 207 -14.86 -9.84 -12.94
CA GLU A 207 -13.69 -10.69 -12.68
C GLU A 207 -13.25 -11.46 -13.94
N ALA A 208 -14.21 -12.01 -14.70
CA ALA A 208 -13.90 -12.77 -15.91
C ALA A 208 -13.08 -11.95 -16.95
N PRO A 209 -13.51 -10.76 -17.39
CA PRO A 209 -12.71 -9.96 -18.32
C PRO A 209 -11.37 -9.48 -17.71
N LEU A 210 -11.27 -9.31 -16.39
CA LEU A 210 -9.99 -9.02 -15.72
C LEU A 210 -9.01 -10.19 -15.86
N MET A 211 -9.48 -11.41 -15.63
CA MET A 211 -8.66 -12.62 -15.74
C MET A 211 -8.22 -12.90 -17.18
N ASP A 212 -9.11 -12.72 -18.17
CA ASP A 212 -8.77 -12.87 -19.58
C ASP A 212 -7.67 -11.88 -20.01
N ALA A 213 -7.77 -10.63 -19.56
CA ALA A 213 -6.75 -9.61 -19.81
C ALA A 213 -5.42 -9.96 -19.16
N ALA A 214 -5.43 -10.44 -17.92
CA ALA A 214 -4.23 -10.86 -17.21
C ALA A 214 -3.52 -12.02 -17.95
N ASN A 215 -4.28 -12.99 -18.49
CA ASN A 215 -3.70 -14.09 -19.26
C ASN A 215 -3.04 -13.59 -20.56
N ILE A 216 -3.66 -12.66 -21.29
CA ILE A 216 -3.08 -12.07 -22.50
C ILE A 216 -1.79 -11.30 -22.17
N ILE A 217 -1.79 -10.54 -21.08
CA ILE A 217 -0.58 -9.86 -20.59
C ILE A 217 0.51 -10.87 -20.27
N ASP A 218 0.17 -11.96 -19.58
CA ASP A 218 1.13 -13.01 -19.22
C ASP A 218 1.77 -13.67 -20.44
N ASP A 219 0.98 -13.94 -21.47
CA ASP A 219 1.43 -14.65 -22.68
C ASP A 219 2.20 -13.75 -23.65
N GLN A 220 1.86 -12.46 -23.74
CA GLN A 220 2.37 -11.57 -24.79
C GLN A 220 3.33 -10.49 -24.29
N THR A 221 3.51 -10.33 -22.98
CA THR A 221 4.48 -9.36 -22.46
C THR A 221 5.89 -9.74 -22.88
N THR A 222 6.63 -8.77 -23.41
CA THR A 222 8.06 -8.93 -23.69
C THR A 222 8.88 -7.99 -22.80
N ILE A 223 10.03 -8.48 -22.34
CA ILE A 223 10.97 -7.72 -21.52
C ILE A 223 12.35 -7.86 -22.15
N THR A 224 12.95 -6.75 -22.56
CA THR A 224 14.27 -6.70 -23.21
C THR A 224 15.26 -5.93 -22.33
N PRO A 225 16.36 -6.56 -21.86
CA PRO A 225 17.33 -5.99 -20.89
C PRO A 225 18.03 -4.69 -21.28
#